data_AF-A0A934UFV9-F1
#
_entry.id   AF-A0A934UFV9-F1
#
_cell.length_a   1.000
_cell.length_b   1.000
_cell.length_c   1.000
_cell.angle_alpha   90.00
_cell.angle_beta   90.00
_cell.angle_gamma   90.00
#
_symmetry.space_group_name_H-M   'P 1'
#
loop_
_entity.id
_entity.type
_entity.pdbx_description
1 polymer ?
#
loop_
_entity_poly.entity_id
_entity_poly.type
_entity_poly.pdbx_seq_one_letter_code
_entity_poly.pdbx_strand_id
1 'polypeptide(L)'
;MTSLRSARMLLGASCMFALQFHGVSAQEGRPGVTAPQLSLPYAEQKYRGDVGTTYLDSDPAQFPLQVAAPEGAPNVLVVMLDDVGFGQFSVSGGGVPSPHMEALAEDGYLFTRFHTTAV
;
A
#
# COMPACT_ATOMS: atom_id res chain seq x y z
N MET A 1 32.31 -70.16 1.38
CA MET A 1 33.06 -69.95 2.64
C MET A 1 33.35 -68.46 2.75
N THR A 2 32.47 -67.71 3.43
CA THR A 2 32.80 -66.88 4.63
C THR A 2 33.93 -65.87 4.36
N SER A 3 33.71 -64.56 4.24
CA SER A 3 33.22 -63.62 5.26
C SER A 3 34.23 -62.46 5.27
N LEU A 4 33.82 -61.19 5.16
CA LEU A 4 34.10 -60.11 6.14
C LEU A 4 33.71 -58.70 5.63
N ARG A 5 32.64 -58.17 6.24
CA ARG A 5 32.48 -56.84 6.88
C ARG A 5 33.20 -55.60 6.30
N SER A 6 32.40 -54.58 5.97
CA SER A 6 32.46 -53.17 6.47
C SER A 6 31.75 -52.26 5.45
N ALA A 7 30.57 -51.68 5.72
CA ALA A 7 30.30 -50.55 6.62
C ALA A 7 31.13 -49.29 6.29
N ARG A 8 30.49 -48.32 5.59
CA ARG A 8 30.59 -46.84 5.75
C ARG A 8 29.98 -46.18 4.50
N MET A 9 28.74 -45.70 4.60
CA MET A 9 28.40 -44.31 4.93
C MET A 9 28.49 -43.42 3.69
N LEU A 10 27.38 -43.35 2.94
CA LEU A 10 27.15 -42.30 1.95
C LEU A 10 27.05 -40.96 2.69
N LEU A 11 28.07 -40.11 2.53
CA LEU A 11 28.00 -38.72 2.94
C LEU A 11 27.34 -37.94 1.81
N GLY A 12 26.10 -37.51 2.03
CA GLY A 12 25.33 -36.70 1.11
C GLY A 12 25.98 -35.34 0.88
N ALA A 13 26.15 -34.98 -0.39
CA ALA A 13 26.52 -33.65 -0.82
C ALA A 13 25.35 -32.69 -0.53
N SER A 14 25.34 -32.09 0.65
CA SER A 14 24.47 -30.97 0.99
C SER A 14 25.01 -29.73 0.28
N CYS A 15 24.41 -29.41 -0.87
CA CYS A 15 24.67 -28.19 -1.60
C CYS A 15 24.11 -27.03 -0.77
N MET A 16 24.97 -26.38 0.02
CA MET A 16 24.63 -25.16 0.76
C MET A 16 24.22 -24.08 -0.25
N PHE A 17 22.92 -23.84 -0.32
CA PHE A 17 22.31 -22.72 -1.00
C PHE A 17 22.69 -21.46 -0.20
N ALA A 18 23.75 -20.77 -0.63
CA ALA A 18 24.13 -19.48 -0.08
C ALA A 18 23.08 -18.44 -0.52
N LEU A 19 22.07 -18.20 0.32
CA LEU A 19 21.25 -16.99 0.24
C LEU A 19 22.15 -15.79 0.52
N GLN A 20 22.62 -15.13 -0.53
CA GLN A 20 23.06 -13.74 -0.41
C GLN A 20 21.81 -12.88 -0.21
N PHE A 21 21.50 -12.59 1.05
CA PHE A 21 20.66 -11.46 1.41
C PHE A 21 21.39 -10.19 0.95
N HIS A 22 20.97 -9.65 -0.18
CA HIS A 22 21.22 -8.24 -0.47
C HIS A 22 20.37 -7.45 0.50
N GLY A 23 21.03 -6.80 1.47
CA GLY A 23 20.38 -5.86 2.36
C GLY A 23 19.70 -4.78 1.54
N VAL A 24 18.38 -4.74 1.59
CA VAL A 24 17.63 -3.53 1.24
C VAL A 24 18.08 -2.48 2.26
N SER A 25 18.80 -1.47 1.80
CA SER A 25 19.03 -0.28 2.60
C SER A 25 17.68 0.40 2.77
N ALA A 26 17.10 0.31 3.96
CA ALA A 26 15.99 1.16 4.33
C ALA A 26 16.42 2.62 4.09
N GLN A 27 15.64 3.35 3.30
CA GLN A 27 15.75 4.80 3.29
C GLN A 27 15.46 5.28 4.71
N GLU A 28 16.42 5.96 5.34
CA GLU A 28 16.15 6.65 6.59
C GLU A 28 14.92 7.54 6.39
N GLY A 29 13.89 7.29 7.19
CA GLY A 29 12.64 8.03 7.15
C GLY A 29 12.92 9.52 7.31
N ARG A 30 12.30 10.33 6.45
CA ARG A 30 12.41 11.79 6.50
C ARG A 30 12.02 12.27 7.92
N PRO A 31 12.81 13.17 8.53
CA PRO A 31 12.50 13.67 9.87
C PRO A 31 11.12 14.34 9.87
N GLY A 32 10.22 13.88 10.76
CA GLY A 32 8.88 14.43 10.95
C GLY A 32 7.70 13.44 10.86
N VAL A 33 7.95 12.15 10.72
CA VAL A 33 6.89 11.13 10.75
C VAL A 33 6.39 10.93 12.19
N THR A 34 5.24 11.54 12.52
CA THR A 34 4.48 11.20 13.73
C THR A 34 4.01 9.74 13.62
N ALA A 35 4.14 8.98 14.72
CA ALA A 35 3.80 7.56 14.81
C ALA A 35 2.45 7.20 14.15
N PRO A 36 2.28 5.98 13.60
CA PRO A 36 1.07 5.58 12.91
C PRO A 36 -0.15 5.68 13.85
N GLN A 37 -1.01 6.67 13.59
CA GLN A 37 -2.30 6.79 14.28
C GLN A 37 -3.27 5.78 13.66
N LEU A 38 -3.76 4.83 14.47
CA LEU A 38 -4.68 3.78 14.03
C LEU A 38 -6.15 4.26 13.88
N SER A 39 -6.45 5.49 14.32
CA SER A 39 -7.80 6.06 14.34
C SER A 39 -7.88 7.20 13.34
N LEU A 40 -8.77 7.08 12.35
CA LEU A 40 -9.07 8.13 11.40
C LEU A 40 -10.30 8.95 11.86
N PRO A 41 -10.39 10.25 11.52
CA PRO A 41 -9.41 11.03 10.76
C PRO A 41 -8.15 11.37 11.57
N TYR A 42 -7.04 11.62 10.87
CA TYR A 42 -5.82 12.14 11.52
C TYR A 42 -6.11 13.44 12.25
N ALA A 43 -5.40 13.68 13.35
CA ALA A 43 -5.50 14.95 14.06
C ALA A 43 -5.15 16.12 13.12
N GLU A 44 -5.98 17.16 13.13
CA GLU A 44 -5.77 18.35 12.31
C GLU A 44 -4.43 19.02 12.66
N GLN A 45 -3.58 19.20 11.65
CA GLN A 45 -2.35 19.97 11.81
C GLN A 45 -2.68 21.45 11.69
N LYS A 46 -2.87 22.11 12.84
CA LYS A 46 -3.14 23.55 12.90
C LYS A 46 -1.89 24.34 12.55
N TYR A 47 -2.03 25.30 11.63
CA TYR A 47 -1.02 26.33 11.38
C TYR A 47 -0.77 27.14 12.65
N ARG A 48 0.49 27.41 12.97
CA ARG A 48 0.90 28.12 14.20
C ARG A 48 1.67 29.42 13.93
N GLY A 49 1.83 29.81 12.68
CA GLY A 49 2.47 31.08 12.33
C GLY A 49 1.50 32.25 12.34
N ASP A 50 2.05 33.45 12.24
CA ASP A 50 1.29 34.68 12.10
C ASP A 50 0.94 34.95 10.63
N VAL A 51 -0.29 35.41 10.37
CA VAL A 51 -0.75 35.80 9.03
C VAL A 51 -0.87 37.32 8.98
N GLY A 52 0.04 37.94 8.25
CA GLY A 52 0.07 39.39 8.03
C GLY A 52 -0.91 39.85 6.95
N THR A 53 -0.94 41.15 6.69
CA THR A 53 -1.78 41.74 5.64
C THR A 53 -1.31 41.39 4.23
N THR A 54 0.00 41.19 4.05
CA THR A 54 0.60 40.70 2.81
C THR A 54 1.40 39.43 3.05
N TYR A 55 1.73 38.69 1.97
CA TYR A 55 2.57 37.49 2.07
C TYR A 55 3.99 37.79 2.57
N LEU A 56 4.46 39.04 2.40
CA LEU A 56 5.78 39.48 2.88
C LEU A 56 5.79 39.67 4.40
N ASP A 57 4.63 39.97 4.99
CA ASP A 57 4.45 40.18 6.43
C ASP A 57 3.96 38.92 7.15
N SER A 58 3.79 37.82 6.43
CA SER A 58 3.33 36.54 6.97
C SER A 58 4.52 35.63 7.23
N ASP A 59 4.40 34.80 8.26
CA ASP A 59 5.34 33.70 8.43
C ASP A 59 5.35 32.79 7.18
N PRO A 60 6.49 32.14 6.89
CA PRO A 60 6.57 31.19 5.79
C PRO A 60 5.49 30.11 5.89
N ALA A 61 4.93 29.72 4.75
CA ALA A 61 3.91 28.69 4.69
C ALA A 61 4.42 27.37 5.32
N GLN A 62 3.72 26.93 6.36
CA GLN A 62 3.95 25.64 7.00
C GLN A 62 2.91 24.67 6.48
N PHE A 63 3.33 23.77 5.59
CA PHE A 63 2.46 22.72 5.07
C PHE A 63 2.50 21.50 5.97
N PRO A 64 1.35 20.82 6.17
CA PRO A 64 1.33 19.56 6.88
C PRO A 64 2.31 18.56 6.30
N LEU A 65 3.07 17.88 7.16
CA LEU A 65 3.95 16.81 6.72
C LEU A 65 3.12 15.65 6.18
N GLN A 66 3.49 15.15 5.00
CA GLN A 66 2.86 13.97 4.44
C GLN A 66 3.14 12.76 5.34
N VAL A 67 2.07 12.10 5.77
CA VAL A 67 2.17 10.84 6.52
C VAL A 67 2.79 9.79 5.59
N ALA A 68 3.95 9.26 5.96
CA ALA A 68 4.57 8.17 5.24
C ALA A 68 3.96 6.83 5.68
N ALA A 69 3.74 5.94 4.71
CA ALA A 69 3.38 4.56 5.02
C ALA A 69 4.54 3.88 5.75
N PRO A 70 4.27 3.01 6.74
CA PRO A 70 5.32 2.23 7.40
C PRO A 70 6.00 1.28 6.42
N GLU A 71 7.21 0.85 6.76
CA GLU A 71 7.95 -0.14 5.96
C GLU A 71 7.14 -1.44 5.82
N GLY A 72 7.06 -1.96 4.60
CA GLY A 72 6.29 -3.18 4.29
C GLY A 72 4.78 -2.98 4.14
N ALA A 73 4.25 -1.75 4.26
CA ALA A 73 2.84 -1.49 3.94
C ALA A 73 2.52 -1.75 2.45
N PRO A 74 1.34 -2.27 2.12
CA PRO A 74 0.93 -2.45 0.73
C PRO A 74 0.69 -1.10 0.06
N ASN A 75 0.94 -1.04 -1.26
CA ASN A 75 0.47 0.06 -2.08
C ASN A 75 -1.04 -0.07 -2.29
N VAL A 76 -1.80 0.97 -1.99
CA VAL A 76 -3.25 1.01 -2.20
C VAL A 76 -3.56 2.05 -3.27
N LEU A 77 -4.27 1.65 -4.33
CA LEU A 77 -4.78 2.53 -5.37
C LEU A 77 -6.30 2.65 -5.25
N VAL A 78 -6.80 3.88 -5.06
CA VAL A 78 -8.23 4.17 -5.08
C VAL A 78 -8.55 4.94 -6.36
N VAL A 79 -9.38 4.34 -7.21
CA VAL A 79 -9.92 4.99 -8.41
C VAL A 79 -11.38 5.33 -8.13
N MET A 80 -11.67 6.63 -8.05
CA MET A 80 -13.03 7.14 -7.85
C MET A 80 -13.51 7.81 -9.12
N LEU A 81 -14.67 7.39 -9.60
CA LEU A 81 -15.30 7.98 -10.78
C LEU A 81 -16.40 8.95 -10.32
N ASP A 82 -16.38 10.15 -10.89
CA ASP A 82 -17.38 11.18 -10.61
C ASP A 82 -18.65 10.92 -11.41
N ASP A 83 -19.82 11.15 -10.80
CA ASP A 83 -21.15 11.00 -11.42
C ASP A 83 -21.45 9.68 -12.15
N VAL A 84 -20.71 8.61 -11.85
CA VAL A 84 -20.96 7.28 -12.42
C VAL A 84 -22.02 6.54 -11.62
N GLY A 85 -23.15 6.26 -12.26
CA GLY A 85 -24.20 5.40 -11.72
C GLY A 85 -23.85 3.91 -11.83
N PHE A 86 -24.42 3.10 -10.93
CA PHE A 86 -24.19 1.64 -10.89
C PHE A 86 -24.50 0.95 -12.23
N GLY A 87 -25.55 1.35 -12.94
CA GLY A 87 -25.99 0.70 -14.19
C GLY A 87 -25.29 1.19 -15.47
N GLN A 88 -24.18 1.93 -15.38
CA GLN A 88 -23.56 2.54 -16.56
C GLN A 88 -22.64 1.59 -17.32
N PHE A 89 -21.79 0.83 -16.62
CA PHE A 89 -20.76 -0.04 -17.18
C PHE A 89 -21.18 -1.51 -17.24
N SER A 90 -20.65 -2.25 -18.21
CA SER A 90 -20.97 -3.66 -18.43
C SER A 90 -20.62 -4.58 -17.26
N VAL A 91 -19.59 -4.25 -16.46
CA VAL A 91 -19.22 -4.96 -15.22
C VAL A 91 -20.38 -5.10 -14.23
N SER A 92 -21.34 -4.17 -14.27
CA SER A 92 -22.53 -4.14 -13.42
C SER A 92 -23.84 -4.28 -14.22
N GLY A 93 -23.76 -4.73 -15.47
CA GLY A 93 -24.90 -4.97 -16.37
C GLY A 93 -25.33 -3.76 -17.20
N GLY A 94 -24.53 -2.70 -17.24
CA GLY A 94 -24.75 -1.49 -18.04
C GLY A 94 -24.36 -1.62 -19.52
N GLY A 95 -24.66 -0.58 -20.29
CA GLY A 95 -24.44 -0.57 -21.74
C GLY A 95 -23.03 -0.17 -22.19
N VAL A 96 -22.22 0.44 -21.33
CA VAL A 96 -20.86 0.88 -21.69
C VAL A 96 -19.87 -0.27 -21.50
N PRO A 97 -19.20 -0.76 -22.57
CA PRO A 97 -18.22 -1.84 -22.45
C PRO A 97 -17.08 -1.46 -21.51
N SER A 98 -16.75 -2.35 -20.58
CA SER A 98 -15.76 -2.12 -19.51
C SER A 98 -14.87 -3.35 -19.23
N PRO A 99 -14.18 -3.89 -20.26
CA PRO A 99 -13.49 -5.18 -20.15
C PRO A 99 -12.41 -5.23 -19.05
N HIS A 100 -11.76 -4.10 -18.75
CA HIS A 100 -10.77 -4.04 -17.67
C HIS A 100 -11.40 -4.01 -16.28
N MET A 101 -12.59 -3.42 -16.13
CA MET A 101 -13.33 -3.47 -14.86
C MET A 101 -13.91 -4.87 -14.63
N GLU A 102 -14.34 -5.53 -15.71
CA GLU A 102 -14.78 -6.94 -15.69
C GLU A 102 -13.66 -7.86 -15.20
N ALA A 103 -12.46 -7.76 -15.78
CA ALA A 103 -11.31 -8.54 -15.34
C ALA A 103 -10.96 -8.30 -13.85
N LEU A 104 -11.03 -7.04 -13.38
CA LEU A 104 -10.81 -6.72 -11.97
C LEU A 104 -11.90 -7.30 -11.05
N ALA A 105 -13.14 -7.42 -11.54
CA ALA A 105 -14.23 -8.03 -10.78
C ALA A 105 -14.13 -9.56 -10.75
N GLU A 106 -13.63 -10.19 -11.81
CA GLU A 106 -13.35 -11.63 -11.88
C GLU A 106 -12.24 -12.06 -10.90
N ASP A 107 -11.17 -11.27 -10.83
CA ASP A 107 -10.03 -11.51 -9.92
C ASP A 107 -10.22 -10.92 -8.52
N GLY A 108 -11.38 -10.32 -8.25
CA GLY A 108 -11.61 -9.50 -7.05
C GLY A 108 -13.02 -9.62 -6.47
N TYR A 109 -13.44 -8.54 -5.82
CA TYR A 109 -14.77 -8.44 -5.21
C TYR A 109 -15.56 -7.29 -5.84
N LEU A 110 -16.76 -7.60 -6.32
CA LEU A 110 -17.73 -6.62 -6.81
C LEU A 110 -18.85 -6.44 -5.79
N PHE A 111 -19.01 -5.22 -5.27
CA PHE A 111 -20.09 -4.89 -4.35
C PHE A 111 -21.32 -4.38 -5.11
N THR A 112 -22.43 -5.12 -5.04
CA THR A 112 -23.69 -4.80 -5.76
C THR A 112 -24.74 -4.10 -4.88
N ARG A 113 -24.43 -3.89 -3.60
CA ARG A 113 -25.29 -3.20 -2.61
C ARG A 113 -24.52 -2.11 -1.88
N PHE A 114 -23.83 -1.26 -2.64
CA PHE A 114 -23.11 -0.10 -2.13
C PHE A 114 -23.97 1.17 -2.24
N HIS A 115 -23.91 2.02 -1.23
CA HIS A 115 -24.62 3.29 -1.18
C HIS A 115 -23.67 4.38 -0.67
N THR A 116 -23.74 5.56 -1.29
CA THR A 116 -23.05 6.76 -0.78
C THR A 116 -23.83 7.35 0.39
N THR A 117 -23.13 7.98 1.33
CA THR A 117 -23.77 8.75 2.39
C THR A 117 -24.29 10.07 1.83
N ALA A 118 -25.45 10.52 2.32
CA ALA A 118 -25.96 11.85 2.00
C ALA A 118 -25.06 12.95 2.59
N VAL A 119 -25.16 14.15 2.03
CA VAL A 119 -24.58 15.39 2.58
C VAL A 119 -25.52 15.96 3.64
#